data_AF-A0A3P6DLV0-F1
#
_entry.id   AF-A0A3P6DLV0-F1
#
_cell.length_a   1.000
_cell.length_b   1.000
_cell.length_c   1.000
_cell.angle_alpha   90.00
_cell.angle_beta   90.00
_cell.angle_gamma   90.00
#
_symmetry.space_group_name_H-M   'P 1'
#
loop_
_entity.id
_entity.type
_entity.pdbx_description
1 polymer ?
#
loop_
_entity_poly.entity_id
_entity_poly.type
_entity_poly.pdbx_seq_one_letter_code
_entity_poly.pdbx_strand_id
1 'polypeptide(L)'
;MYFPGKEPEDTELLLEKIRGKLDERIHNHTLAEEYGIIKEQIVKSQGFDVDFSKLRYLFNFQPAFLDDCDSDTGRDLFHKLSAEAIEIYNKREGTGFEFVDVEKANIYSNSGEVFFVTFVAKDPWNPRQKCFKLRSSTFSVERLYTASAGLNLINK
;
A
#
# COMPACT_ATOMS: atom_id res chain seq x y z
N MET A 1 3.39 -17.91 10.37
CA MET A 1 4.61 -17.13 10.71
C MET A 1 5.76 -18.12 10.81
N TYR A 2 6.82 -17.93 10.02
CA TYR A 2 7.97 -18.84 9.97
C TYR A 2 9.19 -18.19 10.65
N PHE A 3 10.12 -19.03 11.14
CA PHE A 3 11.38 -18.55 11.72
C PHE A 3 12.40 -18.31 10.60
N PRO A 4 13.21 -17.22 10.69
CA PRO A 4 14.32 -16.96 9.77
C PRO A 4 15.20 -18.17 9.53
N GLY A 5 15.41 -18.52 8.25
CA GLY A 5 16.18 -19.68 7.80
C GLY A 5 15.43 -21.01 7.86
N LYS A 6 14.12 -21.00 8.13
CA LYS A 6 13.23 -22.18 8.12
C LYS A 6 11.93 -21.93 7.35
N GLU A 7 11.90 -20.85 6.58
CA GLU A 7 10.80 -20.54 5.66
C GLU A 7 10.67 -21.62 4.57
N PRO A 8 9.45 -21.93 4.10
CA PRO A 8 9.26 -22.59 2.82
C PRO A 8 9.89 -21.77 1.69
N GLU A 9 10.34 -22.43 0.62
CA GLU A 9 11.00 -21.81 -0.54
C GLU A 9 10.22 -20.60 -1.10
N ASP A 10 8.89 -20.73 -1.26
CA ASP A 10 8.02 -19.64 -1.73
C ASP A 10 8.06 -18.40 -0.82
N THR A 11 8.17 -18.61 0.49
CA THR A 11 8.26 -17.52 1.48
C THR A 11 9.64 -16.86 1.44
N GLU A 12 10.70 -17.64 1.24
CA GLU A 12 12.05 -17.12 1.06
C GLU A 12 12.15 -16.26 -0.21
N LEU A 13 11.64 -16.76 -1.34
CA LEU A 13 11.59 -16.03 -2.61
C LEU A 13 10.78 -14.73 -2.49
N LEU A 14 9.64 -14.77 -1.80
CA LEU A 14 8.82 -13.58 -1.54
C LEU A 14 9.59 -12.57 -0.67
N LEU A 15 10.26 -13.01 0.39
CA LEU A 15 11.09 -12.13 1.21
C LEU A 15 12.25 -11.53 0.40
N GLU A 16 12.93 -12.32 -0.44
CA GLU A 16 13.96 -11.82 -1.33
C GLU A 16 13.40 -10.76 -2.31
N LYS A 17 12.18 -10.96 -2.82
CA LYS A 17 11.50 -9.98 -3.67
C LYS A 17 11.18 -8.67 -2.94
N ILE A 18 10.77 -8.74 -1.67
CA ILE A 18 10.40 -7.57 -0.86
C ILE A 18 11.61 -6.70 -0.49
N ARG A 19 12.74 -7.32 -0.12
CA ARG A 19 13.87 -6.60 0.51
C ARG A 19 15.25 -6.90 -0.10
N GLY A 20 15.30 -7.71 -1.15
CA GLY A 20 16.54 -8.23 -1.73
C GLY A 20 17.10 -9.42 -0.97
N LYS A 21 18.23 -9.94 -1.46
CA LYS A 21 18.97 -11.04 -0.81
C LYS A 21 19.30 -10.67 0.63
N LEU A 22 19.28 -11.68 1.50
CA LEU A 22 19.66 -11.53 2.90
C LEU A 22 21.12 -11.06 2.99
N ASP A 23 21.34 -9.75 3.09
CA ASP A 23 22.65 -9.18 3.43
C ASP A 23 22.92 -9.47 4.92
N GLU A 24 24.17 -9.73 5.29
CA GLU A 24 24.61 -9.98 6.67
C GLU A 24 24.38 -8.77 7.60
N ARG A 25 23.92 -7.63 7.06
CA ARG A 25 23.46 -6.43 7.80
C ARG A 25 22.09 -6.60 8.46
N ILE A 26 21.73 -7.84 8.81
CA ILE A 26 20.57 -8.16 9.62
C ILE A 26 20.63 -7.28 10.87
N HIS A 27 19.67 -6.36 10.98
CA HIS A 27 19.54 -5.53 12.16
C HIS A 27 19.34 -6.47 13.36
N ASN A 28 20.01 -6.17 14.48
CA ASN A 28 19.93 -6.94 15.74
C ASN A 28 18.56 -6.81 16.43
N HIS A 29 17.47 -6.73 15.65
CA HIS A 29 16.15 -6.61 16.21
C HIS A 29 15.63 -7.97 16.68
N THR A 30 14.79 -7.97 17.71
CA THR A 30 13.95 -9.13 18.02
C THR A 30 12.68 -9.09 17.17
N LEU A 31 11.95 -10.21 17.10
CA LEU A 31 10.64 -10.23 16.44
C LEU A 31 9.69 -9.14 16.97
N ALA A 32 9.70 -8.92 18.30
CA ALA A 32 8.84 -7.92 18.93
C ALA A 32 9.21 -6.50 18.52
N GLU A 33 10.51 -6.21 18.32
CA GLU A 33 10.98 -4.91 17.86
C GLU A 33 10.60 -4.67 16.39
N GLU A 34 10.74 -5.66 15.52
CA GLU A 34 10.28 -5.56 14.14
C GLU A 34 8.77 -5.34 14.04
N TYR A 35 8.00 -6.04 14.88
CA TYR A 35 6.56 -5.81 14.99
C TYR A 35 6.24 -4.39 15.49
N GLY A 36 7.02 -3.86 16.44
CA GLY A 36 6.91 -2.47 16.89
C GLY A 36 7.18 -1.47 15.77
N ILE A 37 8.26 -1.67 15.01
CA ILE A 37 8.67 -0.82 13.90
C ILE A 37 7.60 -0.79 12.81
N ILE A 38 7.12 -1.95 12.35
CA ILE A 38 6.11 -1.98 11.28
C ILE A 38 4.78 -1.39 11.77
N LYS A 39 4.38 -1.69 13.02
CA LYS A 39 3.14 -1.14 13.60
C LYS A 39 3.19 0.38 13.70
N GLU A 40 4.32 0.94 14.11
CA GLU A 40 4.53 2.39 14.17
C GLU A 40 4.40 3.03 12.77
N GLN A 41 5.03 2.42 11.75
CA GLN A 41 4.92 2.89 10.37
C GLN A 41 3.48 2.83 9.85
N ILE A 42 2.79 1.68 10.03
CA ILE A 42 1.40 1.51 9.61
C ILE A 42 0.49 2.55 10.27
N VAL A 43 0.65 2.81 11.57
CA VAL A 43 -0.16 3.81 12.28
C VAL A 43 0.13 5.22 11.75
N LYS A 44 1.41 5.57 11.57
CA LYS A 44 1.82 6.91 11.09
C LYS A 44 1.37 7.17 9.65
N SER A 45 1.51 6.19 8.77
CA SER A 45 1.19 6.33 7.35
C SER A 45 -0.24 5.91 7.00
N GLN A 46 -1.01 5.44 7.98
CA GLN A 46 -2.28 4.74 7.77
C GLN A 46 -2.16 3.55 6.79
N GLY A 47 -0.99 2.89 6.75
CA GLY A 47 -0.69 1.76 5.87
C GLY A 47 -0.20 2.11 4.46
N PHE A 48 -0.16 3.37 4.04
CA PHE A 48 0.28 3.73 2.68
C PHE A 48 1.79 3.76 2.47
N ASP A 49 2.55 4.11 3.51
CA ASP A 49 3.99 4.39 3.43
C ASP A 49 4.71 3.53 4.48
N VAL A 50 5.12 2.32 4.08
CA VAL A 50 5.81 1.35 4.94
C VAL A 50 7.10 0.90 4.28
N ASP A 51 8.21 1.00 5.01
CA ASP A 51 9.51 0.47 4.63
C ASP A 51 9.64 -0.99 5.10
N PHE A 52 9.58 -1.90 4.13
CA PHE A 52 9.69 -3.34 4.34
C PHE A 52 11.13 -3.85 4.29
N SER A 53 12.10 -3.02 3.87
CA SER A 53 13.49 -3.45 3.63
C SER A 53 14.19 -3.99 4.89
N LYS A 54 13.72 -3.56 6.07
CA LYS A 54 14.31 -3.89 7.38
C LYS A 54 13.64 -5.06 8.10
N LEU A 55 12.63 -5.69 7.50
CA LEU A 55 11.85 -6.74 8.16
C LEU A 55 12.40 -8.12 7.80
N ARG A 56 12.63 -8.96 8.81
CA ARG A 56 12.99 -10.38 8.66
C ARG A 56 11.81 -11.29 8.57
N TYR A 57 10.75 -10.96 9.27
CA TYR A 57 9.55 -11.77 9.29
C TYR A 57 8.57 -11.30 8.23
N LEU A 58 7.95 -12.27 7.55
CA LEU A 58 6.77 -11.99 6.73
C LEU A 58 5.57 -11.78 7.66
N PHE A 59 4.99 -10.58 7.59
CA PHE A 59 3.76 -10.25 8.29
C PHE A 59 2.57 -10.36 7.33
N ASN A 60 1.36 -10.32 7.89
CA ASN A 60 0.11 -10.22 7.13
C ASN A 60 -0.03 -8.88 6.37
N PHE A 61 1.00 -8.04 6.35
CA PHE A 61 1.06 -6.74 5.71
C PHE A 61 2.31 -6.70 4.83
N GLN A 62 2.14 -6.49 3.52
CA GLN A 62 3.21 -6.60 2.54
C GLN A 62 3.01 -5.62 1.37
N PRO A 63 4.06 -5.26 0.61
CA PRO A 63 3.89 -4.49 -0.60
C PRO A 63 3.21 -5.33 -1.69
N ALA A 64 2.41 -4.69 -2.54
CA ALA A 64 1.90 -5.32 -3.75
C ALA A 64 2.93 -5.19 -4.88
N PHE A 65 3.10 -6.24 -5.67
CA PHE A 65 3.98 -6.23 -6.83
C PHE A 65 3.18 -5.94 -8.10
N LEU A 66 3.09 -4.66 -8.47
CA LEU A 66 2.24 -4.20 -9.58
C LEU A 66 2.58 -4.86 -10.93
N ASP A 67 3.86 -5.09 -11.18
CA ASP A 67 4.39 -5.66 -12.43
C ASP A 67 4.41 -7.20 -12.45
N ASP A 68 3.90 -7.84 -11.41
CA ASP A 68 3.93 -9.31 -11.29
C ASP A 68 2.77 -9.93 -12.06
N CYS A 69 3.09 -10.52 -13.22
CA CYS A 69 2.10 -11.09 -14.15
C CYS A 69 1.31 -12.27 -13.56
N ASP A 70 1.84 -12.90 -12.51
CA ASP A 70 1.25 -14.08 -11.89
C ASP A 70 0.41 -13.72 -10.64
N SER A 71 0.17 -12.43 -10.36
CA SER A 71 -0.57 -12.00 -9.18
C SER A 71 -2.02 -11.59 -9.51
N ASP A 72 -2.99 -12.19 -8.80
CA ASP A 72 -4.41 -11.77 -8.81
C ASP A 72 -4.60 -10.36 -8.23
N THR A 73 -3.57 -9.80 -7.61
CA THR A 73 -3.49 -8.46 -7.01
C THR A 73 -2.55 -7.53 -7.79
N GLY A 74 -2.46 -7.71 -9.12
CA GLY A 74 -1.57 -6.96 -10.01
C GLY A 74 -2.09 -5.56 -10.39
N ARG A 75 -1.35 -4.88 -11.29
CA ARG A 75 -1.63 -3.51 -11.74
C ARG A 75 -3.07 -3.31 -12.23
N ASP A 76 -3.63 -4.26 -12.96
CA ASP A 76 -4.99 -4.16 -13.53
C ASP A 76 -6.08 -3.97 -12.45
N LEU A 77 -5.97 -4.70 -11.33
CA LEU A 77 -6.90 -4.57 -10.22
C LEU A 77 -6.84 -3.16 -9.62
N PHE A 78 -5.63 -2.68 -9.32
CA PHE A 78 -5.46 -1.36 -8.70
C PHE A 78 -5.75 -0.21 -9.65
N HIS A 79 -5.52 -0.38 -10.96
CA HIS A 79 -5.96 0.56 -11.99
C HIS A 79 -7.47 0.72 -11.98
N LYS A 80 -8.21 -0.40 -12.01
CA LYS A 80 -9.67 -0.38 -11.96
C LYS A 80 -10.17 0.29 -10.67
N LEU A 81 -9.66 -0.12 -9.52
CA LEU A 81 -10.04 0.45 -8.22
C LEU A 81 -9.75 1.95 -8.14
N SER A 82 -8.60 2.40 -8.67
CA SER A 82 -8.20 3.82 -8.65
C SER A 82 -9.04 4.66 -9.63
N ALA A 83 -9.37 4.12 -10.80
CA ALA A 83 -10.24 4.77 -11.77
C ALA A 83 -11.67 4.95 -11.23
N GLU A 84 -12.24 3.91 -10.62
CA GLU A 84 -13.55 4.00 -9.96
C GLU A 84 -13.53 5.00 -8.79
N ALA A 85 -12.46 4.96 -7.99
CA ALA A 85 -12.27 5.87 -6.87
C ALA A 85 -12.22 7.35 -7.31
N ILE A 86 -11.48 7.68 -8.37
CA ILE A 86 -11.40 9.06 -8.85
C ILE A 86 -12.73 9.53 -9.47
N GLU A 87 -13.47 8.65 -10.13
CA GLU A 87 -14.79 8.97 -10.68
C GLU A 87 -15.79 9.33 -9.57
N ILE A 88 -15.80 8.54 -8.49
CA ILE A 88 -16.62 8.81 -7.29
C ILE A 88 -16.22 10.14 -6.65
N TYR A 89 -14.91 10.39 -6.51
CA TYR A 89 -14.40 11.65 -5.97
C TYR A 89 -14.86 12.85 -6.81
N ASN A 90 -14.70 12.77 -8.13
CA ASN A 90 -15.12 13.81 -9.07
C ASN A 90 -16.61 14.12 -8.99
N LYS A 91 -17.46 13.08 -8.95
CA LYS A 91 -18.91 13.24 -8.78
C LYS A 91 -19.28 13.92 -7.47
N ARG A 92 -18.57 13.61 -6.39
CA ARG A 92 -18.84 14.13 -5.04
C ARG A 92 -18.37 15.58 -4.87
N GLU A 93 -17.16 15.88 -5.33
CA GLU A 93 -16.49 17.17 -5.08
C GLU A 93 -16.66 18.16 -6.24
N GLY A 94 -17.29 17.74 -7.35
CA GLY A 94 -17.47 18.58 -8.54
C GLY A 94 -16.16 18.84 -9.30
N THR A 95 -15.22 17.92 -9.24
CA THR A 95 -13.90 18.00 -9.89
C THR A 95 -13.85 17.18 -11.18
N GLY A 96 -12.75 17.29 -11.94
CA GLY A 96 -12.56 16.62 -13.21
C GLY A 96 -11.24 15.84 -13.32
N PHE A 97 -10.70 15.35 -12.21
CA PHE A 97 -9.41 14.65 -12.21
C PHE A 97 -9.43 13.41 -13.11
N GLU A 98 -8.40 13.26 -13.93
CA GLU A 98 -8.20 12.09 -14.79
C GLU A 98 -7.14 11.18 -14.16
N PHE A 99 -7.48 9.92 -13.93
CA PHE A 99 -6.53 8.90 -13.46
C PHE A 99 -5.33 8.79 -14.43
N VAL A 100 -4.13 8.66 -13.88
CA VAL A 100 -2.87 8.51 -14.64
C VAL A 100 -2.30 7.11 -14.45
N ASP A 101 -1.86 6.78 -13.23
CA ASP A 101 -1.25 5.48 -12.92
C ASP A 101 -1.27 5.22 -11.40
N VAL A 102 -1.02 3.97 -11.01
CA VAL A 102 -0.78 3.55 -9.63
C VAL A 102 0.71 3.64 -9.34
N GLU A 103 1.09 4.41 -8.32
CA GLU A 103 2.50 4.53 -7.91
C GLU A 103 2.95 3.36 -7.05
N LYS A 104 2.10 2.94 -6.11
CA LYS A 104 2.38 1.83 -5.18
C LYS A 104 1.10 1.34 -4.52
N ALA A 105 1.14 0.10 -4.05
CA ALA A 105 0.10 -0.44 -3.19
C ALA A 105 0.69 -1.35 -2.11
N ASN A 106 0.02 -1.41 -0.96
CA ASN A 106 0.26 -2.40 0.08
C ASN A 106 -1.00 -3.25 0.31
N ILE A 107 -0.80 -4.51 0.71
CA ILE A 107 -1.85 -5.49 0.95
C ILE A 107 -1.78 -5.92 2.41
N TYR A 108 -2.92 -5.87 3.09
CA TYR A 108 -3.13 -6.51 4.38
C TYR A 108 -4.05 -7.72 4.20
N SER A 109 -3.52 -8.92 4.43
CA SER A 109 -4.23 -10.19 4.25
C SER A 109 -4.53 -10.82 5.61
N ASN A 110 -5.81 -10.88 5.97
CA ASN A 110 -6.30 -11.61 7.14
C ASN A 110 -7.48 -12.52 6.72
N SER A 111 -8.65 -12.42 7.34
CA SER A 111 -9.88 -13.09 6.90
C SER A 111 -10.47 -12.50 5.60
N GLY A 112 -9.65 -11.78 4.82
CA GLY A 112 -9.99 -10.86 3.75
C GLY A 112 -8.79 -10.00 3.39
N GLU A 113 -8.90 -9.25 2.30
CA GLU A 113 -7.84 -8.38 1.83
C GLU A 113 -8.25 -6.93 1.97
N VAL A 114 -7.31 -6.12 2.47
CA VAL A 114 -7.40 -4.66 2.50
C VAL A 114 -6.24 -4.10 1.71
N PHE A 115 -6.56 -3.29 0.70
CA PHE A 115 -5.62 -2.64 -0.19
C PHE A 115 -5.41 -1.19 0.19
N PHE A 116 -4.15 -0.76 0.19
CA PHE A 116 -3.72 0.61 0.45
C PHE A 116 -3.00 1.12 -0.78
N VAL A 117 -3.73 1.79 -1.67
CA VAL A 117 -3.25 2.19 -3.01
C VAL A 117 -2.92 3.68 -3.00
N THR A 118 -1.72 4.03 -3.46
CA THR A 118 -1.36 5.40 -3.81
C THR A 118 -1.30 5.51 -5.33
N PHE A 119 -2.05 6.46 -5.88
CA PHE A 119 -2.15 6.65 -7.33
C PHE A 119 -2.11 8.13 -7.69
N VAL A 120 -1.84 8.40 -8.96
CA VAL A 120 -1.73 9.75 -9.49
C VAL A 120 -2.92 10.04 -10.38
N ALA A 121 -3.46 11.25 -10.25
CA ALA A 121 -4.41 11.81 -11.18
C ALA A 121 -3.99 13.22 -11.59
N LYS A 122 -4.30 13.61 -12.82
CA LYS A 122 -4.03 14.95 -13.35
C LYS A 122 -5.30 15.78 -13.33
N ASP A 123 -5.14 17.07 -13.05
CA ASP A 123 -6.23 18.03 -13.17
C ASP A 123 -6.27 18.56 -14.62
N PRO A 124 -7.40 18.46 -15.33
CA PRO A 124 -7.48 18.94 -16.71
C PRO A 124 -7.27 20.46 -16.82
N TRP A 125 -7.52 21.21 -15.74
CA TRP A 125 -7.32 22.66 -15.68
C TRP A 125 -5.98 23.06 -15.05
N ASN A 126 -5.24 22.11 -14.48
CA ASN A 126 -3.91 22.33 -13.93
C ASN A 126 -2.98 21.17 -14.28
N PRO A 127 -1.93 21.39 -15.10
CA PRO A 127 -1.06 20.32 -15.57
C PRO A 127 -0.28 19.59 -14.46
N ARG A 128 -0.36 20.06 -13.21
CA ARG A 128 0.22 19.36 -12.06
C ARG A 128 -0.59 18.11 -11.72
N GLN A 129 0.10 16.98 -11.77
CA GLN A 129 -0.35 15.73 -11.19
C GLN A 129 -0.51 15.86 -9.67
N LYS A 130 -1.51 15.19 -9.11
CA LYS A 130 -1.76 15.08 -7.68
C LYS A 130 -1.83 13.62 -7.27
N CYS A 131 -1.29 13.32 -6.10
CA CYS A 131 -1.33 11.98 -5.52
C CYS A 131 -2.60 11.82 -4.68
N PHE A 132 -3.26 10.69 -4.86
CA PHE A 132 -4.46 10.25 -4.18
C PHE A 132 -4.19 8.95 -3.43
N LYS A 133 -4.90 8.76 -2.33
CA LYS A 133 -4.78 7.60 -1.45
C LYS A 133 -6.13 6.91 -1.35
N LEU A 134 -6.17 5.63 -1.70
CA LEU A 134 -7.36 4.78 -1.65
C LEU A 134 -7.14 3.63 -0.68
N ARG A 135 -8.06 3.46 0.26
CA ARG A 135 -8.19 2.23 1.04
C ARG A 135 -9.41 1.46 0.54
N SER A 136 -9.24 0.22 0.15
CA SER A 136 -10.31 -0.65 -0.33
C SER A 136 -10.26 -1.99 0.39
N SER A 137 -11.39 -2.63 0.63
CA SER A 137 -11.43 -4.01 1.14
C SER A 137 -12.36 -4.87 0.29
N THR A 138 -12.07 -6.17 0.19
CA THR A 138 -12.89 -7.11 -0.59
C THR A 138 -14.33 -7.25 -0.08
N PHE A 139 -14.61 -6.83 1.15
CA PHE A 139 -15.94 -6.86 1.78
C PHE A 139 -16.64 -5.49 1.83
N SER A 140 -15.93 -4.40 1.53
CA SER A 140 -16.47 -3.03 1.52
C SER A 140 -15.49 -2.03 0.88
N VAL A 141 -15.96 -1.22 -0.07
CA VAL A 141 -15.23 -0.03 -0.56
C VAL A 141 -15.38 1.09 0.48
N GLU A 142 -14.61 1.04 1.55
CA GLU A 142 -14.62 2.09 2.57
C GLU A 142 -13.64 3.23 2.25
N ARG A 143 -14.20 4.24 1.59
CA ARG A 143 -13.90 5.69 1.73
C ARG A 143 -12.53 6.17 1.23
N LEU A 144 -12.61 7.03 0.21
CA LEU A 144 -11.59 7.97 -0.26
C LEU A 144 -11.05 8.81 0.91
N TYR A 145 -9.74 8.75 1.18
CA TYR A 145 -9.07 9.76 1.97
C TYR A 145 -8.42 10.77 1.02
N THR A 146 -8.62 12.03 1.38
CA THR A 146 -8.36 13.26 0.65
C THR A 146 -6.99 13.30 -0.03
N ALA A 147 -6.95 13.89 -1.24
CA ALA A 147 -5.71 14.41 -1.83
C ALA A 147 -4.95 15.21 -0.76
N SER A 148 -3.66 14.94 -0.57
CA SER A 148 -2.86 15.70 0.38
C SER A 148 -2.60 17.11 -0.16
N ALA A 149 -3.58 17.99 0.03
CA ALA A 149 -3.35 19.39 0.37
C ALA A 149 -3.88 19.53 1.80
N GLY A 150 -3.00 19.83 2.75
CA GLY A 150 -3.29 19.73 4.18
C GLY A 150 -4.61 20.40 4.56
N LEU A 151 -5.54 19.62 5.10
CA LEU A 151 -6.62 20.13 5.92
C LEU A 151 -6.84 19.16 7.08
N ASN A 152 -6.10 19.41 8.15
CA ASN A 152 -6.57 19.11 9.49
C ASN A 152 -7.86 19.91 9.69
N LEU A 153 -9.00 19.23 9.83
CA LEU A 153 -10.16 19.78 10.51
C LEU A 153 -10.32 19.06 11.84
N ILE A 154 -9.45 19.44 12.78
CA ILE A 154 -9.80 19.42 14.20
C ILE A 154 -10.52 20.75 14.43
N ASN A 155 -11.86 20.71 14.48
CA ASN A 155 -12.62 21.79 15.08
C ASN A 155 -12.80 21.45 16.57
N LYS A 156 -12.18 22.31 17.40
CA LYS A 156 -12.33 22.55 18.84
C LYS A 156 -13.00 21.47 19.69
#